data_AF-A0A536YFJ4-F1
#
_entry.id   AF-A0A536YFJ4-F1
#
_cell.length_a   1.000
_cell.length_b   1.000
_cell.length_c   1.000
_cell.angle_alpha   90.00
_cell.angle_beta   90.00
_cell.angle_gamma   90.00
#
_symmetry.space_group_name_H-M   'P 1'
#
loop_
_entity.id
_entity.type
_entity.pdbx_description
1 polymer ?
#
loop_
_entity_poly.entity_id
_entity_poly.type
_entity_poly.pdbx_seq_one_letter_code
_entity_poly.pdbx_strand_id
1 'polypeptide(L)'
;MKSTFSRIKLVLATLFISQLALSAQAEVTSLRVARQYGIGYLQIMVMEHERLVEKHARAQGLGEVTVSWNTYADGAVANDGIISGNLDFVAGGLGSFVILWDRTRDSLGVKGVAALDSMPMLLNTRNPSVKTIKDLTDQDRIAMAGVKVSSQAVTLQLASAQAFGDANWSKFDHMTVNMAHPTAVQALLSSRSEITAHFASPPFQYDELKHAGVRTVLYAAFLAALVEATDFINNNKSTAAAMYLEMTGEKSTSVEGLARILADPQLRFTLTPENVLKFASFRAGTGVVKTKPDSWKDLFFRDIHYLPGS
;
A
#
# COMPACT_ATOMS: atom_id res chain seq x y z
N MET A 1 49.94 -36.01 71.79
CA MET A 1 50.28 -36.02 70.34
C MET A 1 49.63 -34.78 69.71
N LYS A 2 50.38 -33.83 69.12
CA LYS A 2 50.69 -33.70 67.67
C LYS A 2 49.43 -33.82 66.79
N SER A 3 49.03 -32.89 65.90
CA SER A 3 49.61 -31.64 65.32
C SER A 3 48.48 -30.59 65.08
N THR A 4 48.64 -29.25 65.09
CA THR A 4 49.47 -28.29 64.31
C THR A 4 49.03 -28.08 62.83
N PHE A 5 49.02 -26.79 62.39
CA PHE A 5 48.73 -26.21 61.05
C PHE A 5 47.24 -25.94 60.67
N SER A 6 46.85 -24.86 59.97
CA SER A 6 47.43 -23.50 59.77
C SER A 6 46.48 -22.55 58.99
N ARG A 7 46.71 -21.22 59.10
CA ARG A 7 46.41 -20.15 58.12
C ARG A 7 44.96 -19.78 57.76
N ILE A 8 44.50 -18.72 58.43
CA ILE A 8 43.99 -17.45 57.87
C ILE A 8 43.89 -17.39 56.32
N LYS A 9 42.68 -17.11 55.80
CA LYS A 9 42.47 -16.13 54.72
C LYS A 9 41.22 -15.29 55.01
N LEU A 10 41.44 -13.99 55.23
CA LEU A 10 40.43 -12.95 55.24
C LEU A 10 40.32 -12.39 53.81
N VAL A 11 39.12 -12.38 53.21
CA VAL A 11 38.80 -11.50 52.07
C VAL A 11 37.38 -10.97 52.26
N LEU A 12 37.23 -9.68 51.99
CA LEU A 12 36.05 -8.87 52.27
C LEU A 12 34.80 -9.33 51.51
N ALA A 13 33.66 -9.37 52.18
CA ALA A 13 32.35 -9.32 51.56
C ALA A 13 31.88 -7.86 51.51
N THR A 14 32.20 -7.15 50.41
CA THR A 14 31.73 -5.77 50.18
C THR A 14 31.23 -5.63 48.73
N LEU A 15 30.10 -4.92 48.58
CA LEU A 15 29.43 -4.58 47.31
C LEU A 15 28.98 -5.77 46.44
N PHE A 16 27.72 -6.18 46.64
CA PHE A 16 26.93 -6.89 45.62
C PHE A 16 25.54 -6.24 45.43
N ILE A 17 25.47 -4.90 45.52
CA ILE A 17 24.23 -4.12 45.37
C ILE A 17 24.50 -2.87 44.51
N SER A 18 24.68 -3.05 43.19
CA SER A 18 24.66 -1.93 42.21
C SER A 18 24.59 -2.34 40.72
N GLN A 19 24.16 -3.56 40.36
CA GLN A 19 24.12 -4.02 38.95
C GLN A 19 22.72 -4.25 38.35
N LEU A 20 21.64 -3.89 39.05
CA LEU A 20 20.25 -4.02 38.55
C LEU A 20 19.72 -2.79 37.79
N ALA A 21 20.61 -1.96 37.22
CA ALA A 21 20.26 -0.75 36.48
C ALA A 21 20.76 -0.71 35.03
N LEU A 22 21.14 -1.87 34.46
CA LEU A 22 21.15 -2.06 33.01
C LEU A 22 19.72 -2.44 32.58
N SER A 23 18.84 -1.46 32.55
CA SER A 23 17.57 -1.57 31.84
C SER A 23 17.87 -1.93 30.39
N ALA A 24 17.50 -3.15 30.01
CA ALA A 24 17.73 -3.72 28.70
C ALA A 24 16.86 -3.02 27.64
N GLN A 25 17.24 -1.80 27.27
CA GLN A 25 16.78 -1.17 26.05
C GLN A 25 17.59 -1.71 24.89
N ALA A 26 17.16 -2.87 24.40
CA ALA A 26 17.28 -3.19 22.99
C ALA A 26 16.31 -2.27 22.20
N GLU A 27 16.55 -0.96 22.26
CA GLU A 27 15.93 -0.01 21.35
C GLU A 27 16.37 -0.40 19.94
N VAL A 28 15.40 -0.41 19.02
CA VAL A 28 15.63 -0.82 17.64
C VAL A 28 16.39 0.32 16.93
N THR A 29 17.72 0.27 17.00
CA THR A 29 18.62 1.27 16.41
C THR A 29 18.67 1.20 14.89
N SER A 30 18.10 0.17 14.27
CA SER A 30 17.96 0.04 12.82
C SER A 30 16.59 -0.46 12.41
N LEU A 31 15.91 0.30 11.53
CA LEU A 31 14.61 -0.02 10.96
C LEU A 31 14.75 -0.36 9.48
N ARG A 32 14.02 -1.39 9.03
CA ARG A 32 14.02 -1.87 7.64
C ARG A 32 12.63 -1.63 7.08
N VAL A 33 12.52 -0.60 6.25
CA VAL A 33 11.26 -0.15 5.68
C VAL A 33 11.23 -0.49 4.19
N ALA A 34 10.09 -0.95 3.70
CA ALA A 34 9.92 -1.26 2.30
C ALA A 34 8.70 -0.58 1.68
N ARG A 35 8.76 -0.35 0.37
CA ARG A 35 7.65 0.12 -0.46
C ARG A 35 7.56 -0.65 -1.78
N GLN A 36 6.52 -0.38 -2.57
CA GLN A 36 6.45 -0.76 -3.98
C GLN A 36 6.67 0.47 -4.88
N TYR A 37 6.55 0.32 -6.20
CA TYR A 37 6.59 1.43 -7.15
C TYR A 37 5.22 2.10 -7.30
N GLY A 38 5.19 3.44 -7.40
CA GLY A 38 3.98 4.24 -7.66
C GLY A 38 3.91 5.52 -6.81
N ILE A 39 3.02 6.44 -7.18
CA ILE A 39 2.90 7.75 -6.49
C ILE A 39 2.30 7.66 -5.08
N GLY A 40 1.52 6.60 -4.79
CA GLY A 40 0.94 6.38 -3.46
C GLY A 40 1.98 6.24 -2.33
N TYR A 41 3.21 5.87 -2.68
CA TYR A 41 4.32 5.76 -1.74
C TYR A 41 5.08 7.08 -1.52
N LEU A 42 4.58 8.22 -2.02
CA LEU A 42 5.25 9.52 -1.93
C LEU A 42 5.52 9.95 -0.49
N GLN A 43 4.60 9.70 0.46
CA GLN A 43 4.85 9.99 1.88
C GLN A 43 6.07 9.22 2.41
N ILE A 44 6.24 7.97 1.99
CA ILE A 44 7.39 7.12 2.36
C ILE A 44 8.68 7.62 1.70
N MET A 45 8.60 8.09 0.45
CA MET A 45 9.73 8.75 -0.24
C MET A 45 10.16 10.06 0.44
N VAL A 46 9.20 10.86 0.91
CA VAL A 46 9.47 12.09 1.68
C VAL A 46 10.06 11.75 3.05
N MET A 47 9.54 10.72 3.74
CA MET A 47 10.11 10.25 5.02
C MET A 47 11.58 9.81 4.90
N GLU A 48 11.92 9.11 3.80
CA GLU A 48 13.29 8.74 3.43
C GLU A 48 14.16 9.97 3.14
N HIS A 49 13.72 10.84 2.22
CA HIS A 49 14.48 12.00 1.76
C HIS A 49 14.78 13.00 2.90
N GLU A 50 13.75 13.35 3.67
CA GLU A 50 13.84 14.32 4.77
C GLU A 50 14.30 13.68 6.11
N ARG A 51 14.61 12.38 6.10
CA ARG A 51 15.07 11.60 7.26
C ARG A 51 14.15 11.78 8.48
N LEU A 52 12.84 11.73 8.23
CA LEU A 52 11.83 12.11 9.21
C LEU A 52 11.78 11.14 10.39
N VAL A 53 12.02 9.86 10.15
CA VAL A 53 12.04 8.83 11.19
C VAL A 53 13.16 9.11 12.19
N GLU A 54 14.39 9.34 11.70
CA GLU A 54 15.54 9.67 12.54
C GLU A 54 15.40 11.03 13.23
N LYS A 55 14.75 12.00 12.56
CA LYS A 55 14.42 13.32 13.14
C LYS A 55 13.45 13.19 14.31
N HIS A 56 12.37 12.41 14.16
CA HIS A 56 11.37 12.22 15.21
C HIS A 56 11.88 11.31 16.34
N ALA A 57 12.67 10.28 16.05
CA ALA A 57 13.30 9.43 17.07
C ALA A 57 14.18 10.24 18.02
N ARG A 58 15.10 11.07 17.47
CA ARG A 58 15.95 11.97 18.27
C ARG A 58 15.13 12.98 19.08
N ALA A 59 14.08 13.55 18.50
CA ALA A 59 13.19 14.48 19.20
C ALA A 59 12.39 13.84 20.36
N GLN A 60 12.18 12.52 20.31
CA GLN A 60 11.53 11.73 21.36
C GLN A 60 12.53 11.13 22.37
N GLY A 61 13.84 11.36 22.20
CA GLY A 61 14.88 10.82 23.08
C GLY A 61 15.29 9.37 22.78
N LEU A 62 14.80 8.76 21.70
CA LEU A 62 15.04 7.36 21.30
C LEU A 62 16.42 7.14 20.64
N GLY A 63 17.41 8.00 20.95
CA GLY A 63 18.76 7.92 20.42
C GLY A 63 18.90 8.10 18.89
N GLU A 64 19.99 7.55 18.36
CA GLU A 64 20.28 7.48 16.92
C GLU A 64 19.63 6.23 16.32
N VAL A 65 18.62 6.44 15.48
CA VAL A 65 17.98 5.39 14.67
C VAL A 65 18.51 5.50 13.24
N THR A 66 18.83 4.37 12.62
CA THR A 66 19.15 4.25 11.19
C THR A 66 17.96 3.62 10.45
N VAL A 67 17.66 4.05 9.22
CA VAL A 67 16.62 3.41 8.40
C VAL A 67 17.20 2.95 7.08
N SER A 68 16.95 1.68 6.72
CA SER A 68 17.21 1.14 5.39
C SER A 68 15.92 1.04 4.59
N TRP A 69 15.98 1.46 3.33
CA TRP A 69 14.80 1.61 2.46
C TRP A 69 14.91 0.66 1.26
N ASN A 70 13.97 -0.28 1.16
CA ASN A 70 13.92 -1.25 0.07
C ASN A 70 12.69 -1.00 -0.82
N THR A 71 12.79 -1.34 -2.11
CA THR A 71 11.65 -1.35 -3.04
C THR A 71 11.46 -2.74 -3.63
N TYR A 72 10.24 -3.29 -3.50
CA TYR A 72 9.89 -4.62 -4.01
C TYR A 72 8.90 -4.56 -5.18
N ALA A 73 8.90 -5.61 -6.00
CA ALA A 73 8.04 -5.73 -7.17
C ALA A 73 6.55 -5.98 -6.79
N ASP A 74 6.29 -6.78 -5.75
CA ASP A 74 4.96 -7.13 -5.30
C ASP A 74 4.86 -7.23 -3.76
N GLY A 75 3.63 -7.28 -3.26
CA GLY A 75 3.35 -7.30 -1.82
C GLY A 75 3.45 -8.67 -1.15
N ALA A 76 3.56 -9.78 -1.90
CA ALA A 76 3.79 -11.10 -1.30
C ALA A 76 5.24 -11.21 -0.80
N VAL A 77 6.20 -10.76 -1.62
CA VAL A 77 7.62 -10.65 -1.20
C VAL A 77 7.77 -9.77 0.04
N ALA A 78 7.03 -8.65 0.11
CA ALA A 78 7.05 -7.76 1.26
C ALA A 78 6.43 -8.40 2.52
N ASN A 79 5.33 -9.14 2.38
CA ASN A 79 4.72 -9.90 3.48
C ASN A 79 5.67 -10.95 4.06
N ASP A 80 6.37 -11.71 3.21
CA ASP A 80 7.34 -12.71 3.65
C ASP A 80 8.55 -12.06 4.36
N GLY A 81 8.93 -10.84 3.95
CA GLY A 81 9.91 -10.02 4.64
C GLY A 81 9.51 -9.67 6.08
N ILE A 82 8.26 -9.29 6.32
CA ILE A 82 7.73 -9.06 7.69
C ILE A 82 7.70 -10.36 8.49
N ILE A 83 7.16 -11.44 7.92
CA ILE A 83 6.99 -12.74 8.62
C ILE A 83 8.34 -13.35 9.02
N SER A 84 9.36 -13.20 8.17
CA SER A 84 10.73 -13.66 8.46
C SER A 84 11.52 -12.74 9.39
N GLY A 85 10.95 -11.60 9.82
CA GLY A 85 11.65 -10.60 10.62
C GLY A 85 12.79 -9.92 9.87
N ASN A 86 12.74 -9.88 8.54
CA ASN A 86 13.69 -9.19 7.65
C ASN A 86 13.26 -7.75 7.31
N LEU A 87 12.00 -7.41 7.55
CA LEU A 87 11.44 -6.06 7.45
C LEU A 87 10.70 -5.74 8.75
N ASP A 88 10.63 -4.44 9.08
CA ASP A 88 9.91 -3.92 10.24
C ASP A 88 8.64 -3.16 9.81
N PHE A 89 8.70 -2.48 8.65
CA PHE A 89 7.56 -1.79 8.04
C PHE A 89 7.46 -2.07 6.55
N VAL A 90 6.23 -2.20 6.06
CA VAL A 90 5.90 -2.32 4.63
C VAL A 90 4.79 -1.34 4.28
N ALA A 91 5.05 -0.50 3.29
CA ALA A 91 4.06 0.24 2.55
C ALA A 91 3.66 -0.59 1.32
N GLY A 92 2.41 -1.08 1.28
CA GLY A 92 1.93 -1.95 0.21
C GLY A 92 0.41 -1.95 0.10
N GLY A 93 -0.10 -2.62 -0.95
CA GLY A 93 -1.54 -2.66 -1.23
C GLY A 93 -2.38 -3.38 -0.18
N LEU A 94 -3.60 -2.86 0.03
CA LEU A 94 -4.62 -3.38 0.95
C LEU A 94 -4.86 -4.89 0.83
N GLY A 95 -4.81 -5.43 -0.40
CA GLY A 95 -4.94 -6.86 -0.66
C GLY A 95 -3.89 -7.74 0.03
N SER A 96 -2.63 -7.31 0.00
CA SER A 96 -1.52 -8.01 0.65
C SER A 96 -1.56 -7.82 2.17
N PHE A 97 -1.91 -6.62 2.62
CA PHE A 97 -2.01 -6.30 4.05
C PHE A 97 -3.08 -7.14 4.78
N VAL A 98 -4.29 -7.28 4.21
CA VAL A 98 -5.36 -8.08 4.84
C VAL A 98 -4.97 -9.57 4.96
N ILE A 99 -4.21 -10.11 4.01
CA ILE A 99 -3.64 -11.47 4.09
C ILE A 99 -2.58 -11.55 5.19
N LEU A 100 -1.69 -10.55 5.30
CA LEU A 100 -0.64 -10.52 6.33
C LEU A 100 -1.25 -10.49 7.73
N TRP A 101 -2.25 -9.64 7.95
CA TRP A 101 -2.98 -9.57 9.22
C TRP A 101 -3.66 -10.90 9.56
N ASP A 102 -4.41 -11.51 8.64
CA ASP A 102 -5.11 -12.80 8.90
C ASP A 102 -4.13 -13.94 9.24
N ARG A 103 -2.93 -13.93 8.65
CA ARG A 103 -1.86 -14.91 8.96
C ARG A 103 -1.13 -14.64 10.28
N THR A 104 -1.11 -13.42 10.77
CA THR A 104 -0.25 -13.00 11.89
C THR A 104 -1.00 -12.53 13.13
N ARG A 105 -2.31 -12.30 13.06
CA ARG A 105 -3.16 -11.78 14.14
C ARG A 105 -3.01 -12.49 15.49
N ASP A 106 -2.82 -13.81 15.46
CA ASP A 106 -2.68 -14.66 16.65
C ASP A 106 -1.21 -15.07 16.92
N SER A 107 -0.25 -14.41 16.25
CA SER A 107 1.20 -14.65 16.39
C SER A 107 2.01 -13.34 16.44
N LEU A 108 2.50 -12.83 15.30
CA LEU A 108 3.31 -11.60 15.22
C LEU A 108 2.50 -10.31 15.46
N GLY A 109 1.17 -10.37 15.39
CA GLY A 109 0.27 -9.24 15.68
C GLY A 109 0.41 -8.07 14.70
N VAL A 110 0.76 -8.32 13.43
CA VAL A 110 1.01 -7.26 12.45
C VAL A 110 -0.27 -6.44 12.21
N LYS A 111 -0.15 -5.12 12.29
CA LYS A 111 -1.23 -4.16 12.09
C LYS A 111 -0.80 -3.00 11.20
N GLY A 112 -1.78 -2.35 10.58
CA GLY A 112 -1.57 -1.13 9.82
C GLY A 112 -1.28 0.04 10.75
N VAL A 113 -0.28 0.85 10.40
CA VAL A 113 0.04 2.10 11.11
C VAL A 113 -0.93 3.21 10.70
N ALA A 114 -1.10 3.40 9.39
CA ALA A 114 -2.04 4.35 8.78
C ALA A 114 -2.36 3.91 7.34
N ALA A 115 -3.36 4.56 6.73
CA ALA A 115 -3.42 4.62 5.26
C ALA A 115 -2.30 5.54 4.72
N LEU A 116 -2.11 5.51 3.40
CA LEU A 116 -1.20 6.41 2.68
C LEU A 116 -2.00 7.31 1.74
N ASP A 117 -2.75 6.68 0.83
CA ASP A 117 -3.56 7.35 -0.16
C ASP A 117 -4.89 6.63 -0.39
N SER A 118 -5.80 7.38 -1.02
CA SER A 118 -6.94 6.90 -1.77
C SER A 118 -6.74 7.39 -3.21
N MET A 119 -6.78 6.50 -4.21
CA MET A 119 -6.60 6.86 -5.62
C MET A 119 -7.36 5.90 -6.55
N PRO A 120 -7.80 6.36 -7.74
CA PRO A 120 -8.45 5.50 -8.71
C PRO A 120 -7.43 4.55 -9.34
N MET A 121 -7.80 3.27 -9.43
CA MET A 121 -7.02 2.26 -10.14
C MET A 121 -7.73 1.95 -11.45
N LEU A 122 -7.03 2.04 -12.59
CA LEU A 122 -7.65 1.86 -13.90
C LEU A 122 -7.26 0.52 -14.53
N LEU A 123 -8.26 -0.21 -15.04
CA LEU A 123 -8.04 -1.27 -16.02
C LEU A 123 -8.08 -0.66 -17.41
N ASN A 124 -6.91 -0.51 -18.02
CA ASN A 124 -6.76 -0.04 -19.39
C ASN A 124 -6.67 -1.22 -20.36
N THR A 125 -7.19 -1.06 -21.57
CA THR A 125 -7.05 -2.04 -22.65
C THR A 125 -6.77 -1.37 -23.98
N ARG A 126 -5.99 -2.04 -24.83
CA ARG A 126 -5.84 -1.69 -26.26
C ARG A 126 -6.82 -2.44 -27.17
N ASN A 127 -7.55 -3.44 -26.67
CA ASN A 127 -8.47 -4.25 -27.48
C ASN A 127 -9.69 -3.39 -27.92
N PRO A 128 -9.91 -3.12 -29.22
CA PRO A 128 -10.98 -2.23 -29.68
C PRO A 128 -12.39 -2.76 -29.42
N SER A 129 -12.53 -4.08 -29.28
CA SER A 129 -13.82 -4.73 -28.98
C SER A 129 -14.20 -4.58 -27.51
N VAL A 130 -13.23 -4.38 -26.62
CA VAL A 130 -13.47 -4.27 -25.17
C VAL A 130 -13.77 -2.81 -24.80
N LYS A 131 -14.98 -2.57 -24.30
CA LYS A 131 -15.47 -1.25 -23.85
C LYS A 131 -15.80 -1.23 -22.36
N THR A 132 -16.11 -2.40 -21.81
CA THR A 132 -16.43 -2.69 -20.42
C THR A 132 -15.80 -4.03 -20.04
N ILE A 133 -15.72 -4.35 -18.75
CA ILE A 133 -15.34 -5.69 -18.31
C ILE A 133 -16.28 -6.80 -18.81
N LYS A 134 -17.50 -6.48 -19.27
CA LYS A 134 -18.45 -7.47 -19.83
C LYS A 134 -18.05 -7.96 -21.23
N ASP A 135 -17.16 -7.23 -21.90
CA ASP A 135 -16.68 -7.53 -23.25
C ASP A 135 -15.37 -8.35 -23.24
N LEU A 136 -14.77 -8.59 -22.07
CA LEU A 136 -13.55 -9.37 -21.91
C LEU A 136 -13.79 -10.85 -22.23
N THR A 137 -12.81 -11.48 -22.88
CA THR A 137 -12.87 -12.89 -23.32
C THR A 137 -11.62 -13.66 -22.91
N ASP A 138 -11.64 -15.00 -23.02
CA ASP A 138 -10.47 -15.85 -22.71
C ASP A 138 -9.26 -15.61 -23.64
N GLN A 139 -9.40 -14.79 -24.68
CA GLN A 139 -8.30 -14.31 -25.51
C GLN A 139 -7.56 -13.10 -24.92
N ASP A 140 -8.19 -12.39 -23.96
CA ASP A 140 -7.58 -11.25 -23.30
C ASP A 140 -6.56 -11.70 -22.24
N ARG A 141 -5.54 -10.86 -22.01
CA ARG A 141 -4.53 -11.06 -20.96
C ARG A 141 -4.38 -9.77 -20.19
N ILE A 142 -4.63 -9.85 -18.89
CA ILE A 142 -4.63 -8.71 -17.97
C ILE A 142 -3.33 -8.73 -17.17
N ALA A 143 -2.37 -7.90 -17.57
CA ALA A 143 -1.20 -7.65 -16.75
C ALA A 143 -1.61 -6.99 -15.41
N MET A 144 -0.95 -7.37 -14.31
CA MET A 144 -0.98 -6.67 -13.03
C MET A 144 0.16 -7.14 -12.13
N ALA A 145 0.56 -6.31 -11.16
CA ALA A 145 1.43 -6.76 -10.08
C ALA A 145 0.60 -7.53 -9.03
N GLY A 146 1.07 -8.70 -8.60
CA GLY A 146 0.49 -9.49 -7.50
C GLY A 146 -0.87 -10.13 -7.80
N VAL A 147 -0.96 -10.99 -8.82
CA VAL A 147 -2.21 -11.71 -9.17
C VAL A 147 -2.89 -12.37 -7.96
N LYS A 148 -4.23 -12.35 -7.94
CA LYS A 148 -5.11 -12.84 -6.84
C LYS A 148 -4.97 -12.16 -5.47
N VAL A 149 -3.89 -11.42 -5.20
CA VAL A 149 -3.57 -10.89 -3.86
C VAL A 149 -3.44 -9.36 -3.78
N SER A 150 -3.16 -8.68 -4.89
CA SER A 150 -3.03 -7.22 -4.90
C SER A 150 -4.37 -6.48 -4.87
N SER A 151 -4.33 -5.18 -4.61
CA SER A 151 -5.51 -4.31 -4.69
C SER A 151 -6.15 -4.35 -6.09
N GLN A 152 -5.34 -4.44 -7.16
CA GLN A 152 -5.80 -4.63 -8.54
C GLN A 152 -6.62 -5.91 -8.68
N ALA A 153 -6.07 -7.05 -8.23
CA ALA A 153 -6.71 -8.35 -8.34
C ALA A 153 -8.05 -8.38 -7.59
N VAL A 154 -8.10 -7.87 -6.35
CA VAL A 154 -9.33 -7.84 -5.57
C VAL A 154 -10.35 -6.85 -6.15
N THR A 155 -9.92 -5.72 -6.71
CA THR A 155 -10.82 -4.77 -7.38
C THR A 155 -11.41 -5.38 -8.65
N LEU A 156 -10.65 -6.18 -9.41
CA LEU A 156 -11.16 -6.94 -10.55
C LEU A 156 -12.17 -8.00 -10.11
N GLN A 157 -11.91 -8.68 -8.99
CA GLN A 157 -12.81 -9.69 -8.42
C GLN A 157 -14.14 -9.08 -7.92
N LEU A 158 -14.07 -7.94 -7.22
CA LEU A 158 -15.24 -7.14 -6.83
C LEU A 158 -16.05 -6.68 -8.04
N ALA A 159 -15.37 -6.17 -9.07
CA ALA A 159 -16.02 -5.74 -10.30
C ALA A 159 -16.66 -6.90 -11.07
N SER A 160 -16.03 -8.08 -11.05
CA SER A 160 -16.61 -9.30 -11.61
C SER A 160 -17.87 -9.74 -10.86
N ALA A 161 -17.83 -9.77 -9.53
CA ALA A 161 -19.00 -10.04 -8.70
C ALA A 161 -20.15 -9.05 -9.01
N GLN A 162 -19.84 -7.76 -9.12
CA GLN A 162 -20.83 -6.73 -9.48
C GLN A 162 -21.39 -6.89 -10.90
N ALA A 163 -20.58 -7.33 -11.87
CA ALA A 163 -20.97 -7.42 -13.28
C ALA A 163 -21.70 -8.73 -13.65
N PHE A 164 -21.42 -9.83 -12.94
CA PHE A 164 -21.88 -11.19 -13.27
C PHE A 164 -22.49 -11.96 -12.08
N GLY A 165 -22.66 -11.32 -10.92
CA GLY A 165 -23.14 -11.92 -9.68
C GLY A 165 -22.02 -12.53 -8.82
N ASP A 166 -22.24 -12.58 -7.50
CA ASP A 166 -21.20 -12.89 -6.50
C ASP A 166 -20.46 -14.21 -6.73
N ALA A 167 -21.16 -15.27 -7.20
CA ALA A 167 -20.55 -16.56 -7.53
C ALA A 167 -19.48 -16.49 -8.64
N ASN A 168 -19.49 -15.43 -9.45
CA ASN A 168 -18.55 -15.19 -10.54
C ASN A 168 -17.42 -14.24 -10.15
N TRP A 169 -17.14 -14.02 -8.85
CA TRP A 169 -16.07 -13.12 -8.41
C TRP A 169 -14.69 -13.45 -9.01
N SER A 170 -14.37 -14.72 -9.22
CA SER A 170 -13.07 -15.17 -9.76
C SER A 170 -13.01 -15.29 -11.30
N LYS A 171 -14.07 -14.88 -12.02
CA LYS A 171 -14.25 -15.13 -13.47
C LYS A 171 -13.10 -14.66 -14.37
N PHE A 172 -12.28 -13.71 -13.91
CA PHE A 172 -11.14 -13.18 -14.68
C PHE A 172 -9.77 -13.65 -14.18
N ASP A 173 -9.68 -14.38 -13.07
CA ASP A 173 -8.41 -14.75 -12.42
C ASP A 173 -7.47 -15.51 -13.38
N HIS A 174 -8.00 -16.37 -14.25
CA HIS A 174 -7.23 -17.18 -15.21
C HIS A 174 -6.64 -16.37 -16.36
N MET A 175 -7.13 -15.14 -16.59
CA MET A 175 -6.62 -14.21 -17.60
C MET A 175 -5.51 -13.30 -17.05
N THR A 176 -5.26 -13.34 -15.74
CA THR A 176 -4.31 -12.42 -15.08
C THR A 176 -2.85 -12.89 -15.22
N VAL A 177 -1.95 -11.96 -15.53
CA VAL A 177 -0.52 -12.23 -15.74
C VAL A 177 0.30 -11.36 -14.78
N ASN A 178 1.13 -11.99 -13.96
CA ASN A 178 1.93 -11.30 -12.95
C ASN A 178 3.15 -10.60 -13.59
N MET A 179 3.22 -9.27 -13.51
CA MET A 179 4.37 -8.50 -13.97
C MET A 179 4.41 -7.09 -13.35
N ALA A 180 5.62 -6.52 -13.26
CA ALA A 180 5.81 -5.15 -12.76
C ALA A 180 5.27 -4.10 -13.74
N HIS A 181 4.72 -3.00 -13.21
CA HIS A 181 4.06 -1.97 -14.02
C HIS A 181 4.90 -1.42 -15.19
N PRO A 182 6.22 -1.12 -15.07
CA PRO A 182 7.02 -0.66 -16.21
C PRO A 182 7.08 -1.68 -17.37
N THR A 183 7.19 -2.97 -17.04
CA THR A 183 7.18 -4.06 -18.03
C THR A 183 5.79 -4.25 -18.64
N ALA A 184 4.74 -4.10 -17.82
CA ALA A 184 3.36 -4.21 -18.26
C ALA A 184 2.95 -3.09 -19.24
N VAL A 185 3.41 -1.85 -19.04
CA VAL A 185 3.23 -0.75 -20.00
C VAL A 185 3.88 -1.11 -21.35
N GLN A 186 5.14 -1.56 -21.34
CA GLN A 186 5.83 -1.98 -22.57
C GLN A 186 5.12 -3.13 -23.28
N ALA A 187 4.60 -4.10 -22.52
CA ALA A 187 3.85 -5.23 -23.05
C ALA A 187 2.51 -4.78 -23.65
N LEU A 188 1.74 -3.95 -22.94
CA LEU A 188 0.44 -3.44 -23.39
C LEU A 188 0.55 -2.64 -24.70
N LEU A 189 1.58 -1.80 -24.83
CA LEU A 189 1.80 -0.94 -25.99
C LEU A 189 2.38 -1.69 -27.21
N SER A 190 2.89 -2.91 -27.02
CA SER A 190 3.44 -3.73 -28.09
C SER A 190 2.35 -4.52 -28.82
N SER A 191 2.20 -4.27 -30.12
CA SER A 191 1.27 -5.03 -30.98
C SER A 191 1.61 -6.53 -31.09
N ARG A 192 2.85 -6.91 -30.74
CA ARG A 192 3.33 -8.31 -30.74
C ARG A 192 3.14 -9.03 -29.40
N SER A 193 2.71 -8.33 -28.35
CA SER A 193 2.45 -8.95 -27.04
C SER A 193 1.10 -9.64 -27.02
N GLU A 194 0.95 -10.64 -26.15
CA GLU A 194 -0.37 -11.19 -25.78
C GLU A 194 -1.13 -10.28 -24.79
N ILE A 195 -0.45 -9.35 -24.10
CA ILE A 195 -1.08 -8.45 -23.12
C ILE A 195 -2.03 -7.47 -23.81
N THR A 196 -3.34 -7.68 -23.64
CA THR A 196 -4.40 -6.83 -24.21
C THR A 196 -4.88 -5.77 -23.21
N ALA A 197 -4.67 -5.99 -21.91
CA ALA A 197 -5.07 -5.07 -20.85
C ALA A 197 -4.04 -5.04 -19.70
N HIS A 198 -4.03 -3.94 -18.94
CA HIS A 198 -3.20 -3.77 -17.74
C HIS A 198 -4.05 -3.11 -16.66
N PHE A 199 -4.07 -3.71 -15.46
CA PHE A 199 -4.62 -3.07 -14.27
C PHE A 199 -3.49 -2.35 -13.55
N ALA A 200 -3.48 -1.02 -13.66
CA ALA A 200 -2.37 -0.17 -13.24
C ALA A 200 -2.76 0.76 -12.08
N SER A 201 -1.76 1.50 -11.60
CA SER A 201 -1.90 2.67 -10.73
C SER A 201 -1.12 3.85 -11.36
N PRO A 202 -1.26 5.09 -10.85
CA PRO A 202 -0.45 6.22 -11.29
C PRO A 202 1.06 6.02 -11.03
N PRO A 203 1.94 6.52 -11.92
CA PRO A 203 1.63 7.28 -13.15
C PRO A 203 1.26 6.39 -14.34
N PHE A 204 1.60 5.10 -14.31
CA PHE A 204 1.54 4.17 -15.45
C PHE A 204 0.17 4.15 -16.14
N GLN A 205 -0.92 4.15 -15.37
CA GLN A 205 -2.28 4.16 -15.91
C GLN A 205 -2.61 5.41 -16.74
N TYR A 206 -1.97 6.55 -16.44
CA TYR A 206 -2.12 7.79 -17.20
C TYR A 206 -1.11 7.87 -18.36
N ASP A 207 0.07 7.26 -18.22
CA ASP A 207 1.04 7.16 -19.30
C ASP A 207 0.49 6.33 -20.48
N GLU A 208 -0.15 5.21 -20.18
CA GLU A 208 -0.83 4.36 -21.18
C GLU A 208 -1.92 5.09 -21.97
N LEU A 209 -2.72 5.93 -21.29
CA LEU A 209 -3.82 6.69 -21.91
C LEU A 209 -3.32 7.80 -22.85
N LYS A 210 -2.02 8.12 -22.87
CA LYS A 210 -1.41 9.00 -23.87
C LYS A 210 -1.29 8.33 -25.25
N HIS A 211 -1.43 7.00 -25.32
CA HIS A 211 -1.28 6.24 -26.55
C HIS A 211 -2.62 5.98 -27.25
N ALA A 212 -2.68 6.31 -28.54
CA ALA A 212 -3.87 6.10 -29.35
C ALA A 212 -4.32 4.63 -29.36
N GLY A 213 -5.61 4.39 -29.15
CA GLY A 213 -6.22 3.06 -29.11
C GLY A 213 -6.35 2.44 -27.72
N VAL A 214 -5.63 2.95 -26.71
CA VAL A 214 -5.82 2.55 -25.31
C VAL A 214 -7.03 3.26 -24.70
N ARG A 215 -7.84 2.55 -23.90
CA ARG A 215 -8.98 3.11 -23.15
C ARG A 215 -9.17 2.41 -21.80
N THR A 216 -9.75 3.09 -20.83
CA THR A 216 -10.15 2.48 -19.56
C THR A 216 -11.49 1.74 -19.68
N VAL A 217 -11.60 0.54 -19.13
CA VAL A 217 -12.80 -0.32 -19.19
C VAL A 217 -13.31 -0.82 -17.84
N LEU A 218 -12.54 -0.63 -16.77
CA LEU A 218 -13.02 -0.70 -15.38
C LEU A 218 -12.86 0.67 -14.71
N TYR A 219 -13.93 1.46 -14.81
CA TYR A 219 -14.11 2.75 -14.13
C TYR A 219 -15.56 3.26 -14.19
N ALA A 220 -16.38 2.73 -15.13
CA ALA A 220 -17.72 3.22 -15.45
C ALA A 220 -18.69 3.44 -14.27
N ALA A 221 -18.65 2.60 -13.22
CA ALA A 221 -19.50 2.77 -12.04
C ALA A 221 -19.08 3.96 -11.16
N PHE A 222 -17.78 4.28 -11.12
CA PHE A 222 -17.25 5.46 -10.44
C PHE A 222 -17.39 6.72 -11.30
N LEU A 223 -17.18 6.59 -12.63
CA LEU A 223 -17.41 7.67 -13.60
C LEU A 223 -18.87 8.15 -13.59
N ALA A 224 -19.85 7.26 -13.43
CA ALA A 224 -21.26 7.64 -13.33
C ALA A 224 -21.53 8.58 -12.13
N ALA A 225 -21.00 8.23 -10.95
CA ALA A 225 -21.05 9.10 -9.76
C ALA A 225 -20.21 10.38 -9.92
N LEU A 226 -19.10 10.31 -10.67
CA LEU A 226 -18.24 11.46 -10.94
C LEU A 226 -18.89 12.46 -11.90
N VAL A 227 -19.68 12.02 -12.88
CA VAL A 227 -20.44 12.91 -13.78
C VAL A 227 -21.45 13.72 -12.96
N GLU A 228 -22.20 13.07 -12.07
CA GLU A 228 -23.14 13.71 -11.15
C GLU A 228 -22.46 14.76 -10.25
N ALA A 229 -21.26 14.46 -9.72
CA ALA A 229 -20.46 15.41 -8.95
C ALA A 229 -19.81 16.51 -9.81
N THR A 230 -19.48 16.23 -11.07
CA THR A 230 -18.89 17.17 -12.01
C THR A 230 -19.91 18.21 -12.46
N ASP A 231 -21.17 17.82 -12.64
CA ASP A 231 -22.26 18.74 -12.96
C ASP A 231 -22.54 19.74 -11.80
N PHE A 232 -22.36 19.33 -10.55
CA PHE A 232 -22.39 20.23 -9.40
C PHE A 232 -21.25 21.27 -9.41
N ILE A 233 -20.01 20.82 -9.67
CA ILE A 233 -18.83 21.71 -9.78
C ILE A 233 -18.94 22.64 -10.99
N ASN A 234 -19.48 22.13 -12.10
CA ASN A 234 -19.70 22.89 -13.33
C ASN A 234 -20.58 24.12 -13.15
N ASN A 235 -21.46 24.14 -12.14
CA ASN A 235 -22.32 25.25 -11.83
C ASN A 235 -21.68 26.30 -10.89
N ASN A 236 -20.46 26.07 -10.39
CA ASN A 236 -19.80 26.89 -9.35
C ASN A 236 -18.30 27.17 -9.64
N LYS A 237 -17.92 27.32 -10.92
CA LYS A 237 -16.51 27.29 -11.39
C LYS A 237 -15.60 28.43 -10.89
N SER A 238 -16.12 29.64 -10.67
CA SER A 238 -15.29 30.86 -10.53
C SER A 238 -14.45 30.88 -9.25
N THR A 239 -14.97 30.32 -8.16
CA THR A 239 -14.32 30.34 -6.83
C THR A 239 -13.12 29.39 -6.77
N ALA A 240 -13.20 28.24 -7.44
CA ALA A 240 -12.16 27.21 -7.40
C ALA A 240 -10.90 27.60 -8.20
N ALA A 241 -11.05 28.34 -9.31
CA ALA A 241 -9.94 28.71 -10.17
C ALA A 241 -9.04 29.83 -9.58
N ALA A 242 -9.63 30.75 -8.81
CA ALA A 242 -8.90 31.90 -8.26
C ALA A 242 -7.86 31.48 -7.20
N MET A 243 -8.21 30.55 -6.31
CA MET A 243 -7.37 30.14 -5.18
C MET A 243 -6.12 29.36 -5.63
N TYR A 244 -6.18 28.65 -6.75
CA TYR A 244 -5.10 27.78 -7.21
C TYR A 244 -3.92 28.56 -7.80
N LEU A 245 -4.18 29.62 -8.58
CA LEU A 245 -3.16 30.35 -9.32
C LEU A 245 -2.38 31.36 -8.47
N GLU A 246 -2.96 31.83 -7.36
CA GLU A 246 -2.31 32.78 -6.44
C GLU A 246 -1.17 32.13 -5.62
N MET A 247 -1.19 30.80 -5.46
CA MET A 247 -0.40 30.13 -4.41
C MET A 247 0.96 29.51 -4.82
N THR A 248 1.22 29.15 -6.10
CA THR A 248 2.19 28.05 -6.38
C THR A 248 3.16 28.16 -7.60
N GLY A 249 3.50 29.33 -8.13
CA GLY A 249 4.19 29.46 -9.44
C GLY A 249 5.54 28.70 -9.62
N GLU A 250 5.53 27.50 -10.21
CA GLU A 250 6.64 26.51 -10.23
C GLU A 250 6.76 25.78 -11.59
N LYS A 251 7.94 25.24 -11.97
CA LYS A 251 8.31 24.98 -13.39
C LYS A 251 9.29 23.83 -13.71
N SER A 252 9.93 23.20 -12.71
CA SER A 252 11.10 22.30 -12.90
C SER A 252 11.01 21.24 -14.03
N THR A 253 10.15 20.23 -13.90
CA THR A 253 9.23 19.92 -15.01
C THR A 253 8.08 20.93 -14.93
N SER A 254 7.41 21.33 -16.02
CA SER A 254 6.34 22.34 -15.92
C SER A 254 5.36 21.83 -14.87
N VAL A 255 5.30 22.47 -13.68
CA VAL A 255 4.93 21.68 -12.50
C VAL A 255 3.47 21.30 -12.55
N GLU A 256 2.70 22.00 -13.38
CA GLU A 256 1.39 21.59 -13.87
C GLU A 256 1.33 20.11 -14.28
N GLY A 257 2.39 19.47 -14.78
CA GLY A 257 2.40 18.06 -15.18
C GLY A 257 2.32 17.06 -14.03
N LEU A 258 3.12 17.27 -12.97
CA LEU A 258 3.08 16.46 -11.75
C LEU A 258 1.95 16.94 -10.82
N ALA A 259 1.72 18.26 -10.76
CA ALA A 259 0.58 18.86 -10.09
C ALA A 259 -0.76 18.44 -10.72
N ARG A 260 -0.88 18.18 -12.03
CA ARG A 260 -2.11 17.61 -12.61
C ARG A 260 -2.43 16.20 -12.10
N ILE A 261 -1.41 15.44 -11.69
CA ILE A 261 -1.60 14.12 -11.07
C ILE A 261 -1.91 14.29 -9.57
N LEU A 262 -1.18 15.16 -8.87
CA LEU A 262 -1.39 15.47 -7.44
C LEU A 262 -2.67 16.29 -7.15
N ALA A 263 -3.22 16.97 -8.16
CA ALA A 263 -4.48 17.69 -8.13
C ALA A 263 -5.60 16.95 -8.90
N ASP A 264 -5.39 15.67 -9.26
CA ASP A 264 -6.51 14.77 -9.49
C ASP A 264 -7.29 14.70 -8.17
N PRO A 265 -8.55 15.18 -8.09
CA PRO A 265 -9.31 15.23 -6.84
C PRO A 265 -9.58 13.83 -6.26
N GLN A 266 -9.25 12.78 -7.01
CA GLN A 266 -9.38 11.38 -6.61
C GLN A 266 -8.09 10.83 -6.01
N LEU A 267 -6.92 11.44 -6.25
CA LEU A 267 -5.68 11.15 -5.54
C LEU A 267 -5.63 11.99 -4.25
N ARG A 268 -5.98 11.38 -3.13
CA ARG A 268 -5.93 12.03 -1.81
C ARG A 268 -5.03 11.24 -0.87
N PHE A 269 -3.91 11.85 -0.49
CA PHE A 269 -3.11 11.37 0.63
C PHE A 269 -3.91 11.50 1.93
N THR A 270 -3.95 10.43 2.72
CA THR A 270 -4.80 10.29 3.90
C THR A 270 -4.21 9.27 4.87
N LEU A 271 -4.28 9.55 6.17
CA LEU A 271 -3.97 8.55 7.20
C LEU A 271 -5.19 7.67 7.54
N THR A 272 -6.38 8.09 7.10
CA THR A 272 -7.67 7.43 7.39
C THR A 272 -7.84 6.16 6.55
N PRO A 273 -8.05 4.98 7.16
CA PRO A 273 -8.41 3.77 6.43
C PRO A 273 -9.79 3.90 5.78
N GLU A 274 -9.90 3.61 4.49
CA GLU A 274 -11.13 3.79 3.72
C GLU A 274 -11.52 2.52 2.97
N ASN A 275 -12.79 2.13 3.09
CA ASN A 275 -13.37 0.90 2.51
C ASN A 275 -12.65 -0.40 2.93
N VAL A 276 -11.84 -0.37 3.98
CA VAL A 276 -11.01 -1.48 4.41
C VAL A 276 -11.84 -2.62 5.00
N LEU A 277 -12.88 -2.31 5.80
CA LEU A 277 -13.78 -3.34 6.33
C LEU A 277 -14.58 -4.01 5.21
N LYS A 278 -15.00 -3.24 4.20
CA LYS A 278 -15.70 -3.76 3.00
C LYS A 278 -14.81 -4.72 2.21
N PHE A 279 -13.56 -4.31 1.96
CA PHE A 279 -12.56 -5.12 1.28
C PHE A 279 -12.24 -6.42 2.04
N ALA A 280 -11.95 -6.33 3.34
CA ALA A 280 -11.63 -7.49 4.17
C ALA A 280 -12.84 -8.44 4.31
N SER A 281 -14.06 -7.92 4.44
CA SER A 281 -15.29 -8.71 4.45
C SER A 281 -15.49 -9.51 3.16
N PHE A 282 -15.23 -8.91 2.00
CA PHE A 282 -15.27 -9.61 0.71
C PHE A 282 -14.21 -10.72 0.62
N ARG A 283 -13.00 -10.48 1.15
CA ARG A 283 -11.91 -11.47 1.16
C ARG A 283 -12.17 -12.65 2.11
N ALA A 284 -12.90 -12.41 3.20
CA ALA A 284 -13.41 -13.49 4.06
C ALA A 284 -14.56 -14.26 3.37
N GLY A 285 -15.50 -13.56 2.71
CA GLY A 285 -16.60 -14.18 1.97
C GLY A 285 -16.16 -15.04 0.79
N THR A 286 -15.03 -14.71 0.17
CA THR A 286 -14.38 -15.51 -0.90
C THR A 286 -13.42 -16.58 -0.36
N GLY A 287 -13.26 -16.69 0.97
CA GLY A 287 -12.40 -17.68 1.63
C GLY A 287 -10.89 -17.45 1.47
N VAL A 288 -10.47 -16.30 0.94
CA VAL A 288 -9.05 -15.98 0.70
C VAL A 288 -8.34 -15.52 1.98
N VAL A 289 -9.09 -14.93 2.92
CA VAL A 289 -8.70 -14.86 4.33
C VAL A 289 -9.69 -15.66 5.18
N LYS A 290 -9.22 -16.23 6.28
CA LYS A 290 -10.05 -17.06 7.17
C LYS A 290 -10.92 -16.20 8.09
N THR A 291 -10.37 -15.07 8.54
CA THR A 291 -11.02 -14.23 9.53
C THR A 291 -11.62 -12.99 8.88
N LYS A 292 -12.92 -12.78 9.11
CA LYS A 292 -13.56 -11.49 8.87
C LYS A 292 -13.27 -10.57 10.06
N PRO A 293 -12.70 -9.36 9.88
CA PRO A 293 -12.66 -8.36 10.95
C PRO A 293 -14.06 -7.80 11.19
N ASP A 294 -14.37 -7.45 12.44
CA ASP A 294 -15.63 -6.81 12.82
C ASP A 294 -15.55 -5.29 12.66
N SER A 295 -14.35 -4.74 12.78
CA SER A 295 -14.05 -3.32 12.56
C SER A 295 -12.74 -3.14 11.81
N TRP A 296 -12.59 -2.04 11.07
CA TRP A 296 -11.28 -1.60 10.58
C TRP A 296 -10.28 -1.42 11.74
N LYS A 297 -10.77 -1.12 12.95
CA LYS A 297 -9.98 -1.00 14.19
C LYS A 297 -9.26 -2.29 14.61
N ASP A 298 -9.70 -3.45 14.11
CA ASP A 298 -9.02 -4.73 14.35
C ASP A 298 -7.70 -4.82 13.55
N LEU A 299 -7.68 -4.21 12.38
CA LEU A 299 -6.58 -4.20 11.41
C LEU A 299 -5.51 -3.16 11.75
N PHE A 300 -5.89 -2.00 12.30
CA PHE A 300 -4.96 -0.87 12.53
C PHE A 300 -4.62 -0.66 14.02
N PHE A 301 -3.46 -0.06 14.28
CA PHE A 301 -3.05 0.36 15.62
C PHE A 301 -4.00 1.44 16.19
N ARG A 302 -4.12 1.46 17.52
CA ARG A 302 -5.06 2.34 18.25
C ARG A 302 -4.80 3.82 18.00
N ASP A 303 -3.56 4.16 17.70
CA ASP A 303 -3.03 5.49 17.49
C ASP A 303 -3.78 6.27 16.39
N ILE A 304 -4.41 5.57 15.43
CA ILE A 304 -5.27 6.20 14.41
C ILE A 304 -6.78 6.01 14.62
N HIS A 305 -7.23 5.36 15.70
CA HIS A 305 -8.65 5.02 15.93
C HIS A 305 -9.58 6.24 16.15
N TYR A 306 -9.00 7.44 16.23
CA TYR A 306 -9.71 8.72 16.27
C TYR A 306 -10.13 9.21 14.87
N LEU A 307 -9.53 8.67 13.80
CA LEU A 307 -9.90 8.99 12.41
C LEU A 307 -11.23 8.32 12.01
N PRO A 308 -12.00 8.91 11.08
CA PRO A 308 -13.30 8.40 10.64
C PRO A 308 -13.15 7.25 9.62
N GLY A 309 -12.44 6.20 10.00
CA GLY A 309 -12.14 5.07 9.10
C GLY A 309 -13.34 4.17 8.76
N SER A 310 -13.19 3.38 7.69
CA SER A 310 -14.17 2.40 7.17
C SER A 310 -13.52 1.19 6.51
#